data_AF-A0A8T4C7C2-F1
#
_entry.id   AF-A0A8T4C7C2-F1
#
_cell.length_a   1.000
_cell.length_b   1.000
_cell.length_c   1.000
_cell.angle_alpha   90.00
_cell.angle_beta   90.00
_cell.angle_gamma   90.00
#
_symmetry.space_group_name_H-M   'P 1'
#
loop_
_entity.id
_entity.type
_entity.pdbx_description
1 polymer ?
#
loop_
_entity_poly.entity_id
_entity_poly.type
_entity_poly.pdbx_seq_one_letter_code
_entity_poly.pdbx_strand_id
1 'polypeptide(L)'
;MRTLNQRGQESAPFELLIAVILMGFVLFAGYQAMERLHEQTCANTINATLEGMARNLQNVVTGKGSAQLRFSFDSCSAKINDCDNFSTLSTTTDIMCIQLIDSTDPNVCSSYCSSARSICSLIQYKGKNDTFTKCVDISPSTIFPTQGSAQCPDRSSEGWTLQDFSSETIQQGTYSFLKASDLTATVPIVCAYLRTG
;
A
#
# COMPACT_ATOMS: atom_id res chain seq x y z
N MET A 1 78.59 -20.19 1.92
CA MET A 1 77.63 -21.28 1.64
C MET A 1 76.55 -21.27 2.70
N ARG A 2 75.35 -20.76 2.37
CA ARG A 2 74.04 -21.12 2.95
C ARG A 2 72.98 -20.24 2.26
N THR A 3 72.23 -20.90 1.39
CA THR A 3 71.12 -20.38 0.58
C THR A 3 69.97 -19.94 1.48
N LEU A 4 69.57 -18.66 1.36
CA LEU A 4 68.32 -18.14 1.93
C LEU A 4 67.15 -18.73 1.15
N ASN A 5 66.41 -19.63 1.79
CA ASN A 5 65.25 -20.32 1.25
C ASN A 5 64.04 -19.37 1.20
N GLN A 6 63.91 -18.58 0.13
CA GLN A 6 62.76 -17.69 -0.15
C GLN A 6 61.62 -18.44 -0.88
N ARG A 7 61.14 -19.57 -0.34
CA ARG A 7 59.95 -20.27 -0.88
C ARG A 7 58.73 -20.26 0.04
N GLY A 8 58.81 -19.56 1.17
CA GLY A 8 57.73 -19.48 2.17
C GLY A 8 56.94 -18.16 2.21
N GLN A 9 57.27 -17.18 1.36
CA GLN A 9 56.63 -15.85 1.35
C GLN A 9 55.69 -15.61 0.16
N GLU A 10 55.55 -16.57 -0.77
CA GLU A 10 54.65 -16.43 -1.92
C GLU A 10 53.23 -16.95 -1.66
N SER A 11 53.02 -17.83 -0.66
CA SER A 11 51.69 -18.40 -0.38
C SER A 11 50.79 -17.47 0.45
N ALA A 12 51.36 -16.68 1.36
CA ALA A 12 50.61 -15.76 2.22
C ALA A 12 49.84 -14.66 1.46
N PRO A 13 50.41 -13.97 0.45
CA PRO A 13 49.65 -12.98 -0.33
C PRO A 13 48.61 -13.63 -1.25
N PHE A 14 48.87 -14.83 -1.76
CA PHE A 14 47.93 -15.55 -2.63
C PHE A 14 46.69 -16.03 -1.87
N GLU A 15 46.88 -16.59 -0.68
CA GLU A 15 45.78 -17.04 0.19
C GLU A 15 44.90 -15.86 0.65
N LEU A 16 45.53 -14.72 0.99
CA LEU A 16 44.81 -13.50 1.35
C LEU A 16 44.00 -12.93 0.17
N LEU A 17 44.53 -12.99 -1.05
CA LEU A 17 43.84 -12.52 -2.24
C LEU A 17 42.61 -13.39 -2.56
N ILE A 18 42.73 -14.72 -2.44
CA ILE A 18 41.60 -15.64 -2.59
C ILE A 18 40.55 -15.37 -1.51
N ALA A 19 40.94 -15.18 -0.25
CA ALA A 19 40.03 -14.89 0.84
C ALA A 19 39.22 -13.59 0.61
N VAL A 20 39.87 -12.54 0.10
CA VAL A 20 39.21 -11.27 -0.25
C VAL A 20 38.22 -11.44 -1.39
N ILE A 21 38.58 -12.18 -2.45
CA ILE A 21 37.67 -12.48 -3.56
C ILE A 21 36.44 -13.26 -3.07
N LEU A 22 36.64 -14.30 -2.26
CA LEU A 22 35.55 -15.10 -1.71
C LEU A 22 34.63 -14.27 -0.81
N MET A 23 35.18 -13.44 0.08
CA MET A 23 34.39 -12.52 0.90
C MET A 23 33.61 -11.52 0.05
N GLY A 24 34.20 -11.00 -1.03
CA GLY A 24 33.54 -10.10 -1.97
C GLY A 24 32.31 -10.75 -2.61
N PHE A 25 32.43 -12.00 -3.09
CA PHE A 25 31.30 -12.73 -3.65
C PHE A 25 30.19 -13.00 -2.62
N VAL A 26 30.55 -13.36 -1.39
CA VAL A 26 29.58 -13.60 -0.31
C VAL A 26 28.81 -12.32 0.03
N LEU A 27 29.51 -11.18 0.15
CA LEU A 27 28.86 -9.89 0.42
C LEU A 27 27.94 -9.46 -0.73
N PHE A 28 28.38 -9.63 -1.97
CA PHE A 28 27.58 -9.29 -3.15
C PHE A 28 26.31 -10.15 -3.25
N ALA A 29 26.44 -11.47 -3.09
CA ALA A 29 25.28 -12.36 -3.08
C ALA A 29 24.34 -12.08 -1.90
N GLY A 30 24.91 -11.80 -0.72
CA GLY A 30 24.16 -11.42 0.48
C GLY A 30 23.36 -10.13 0.29
N TYR A 31 23.95 -9.12 -0.35
CA TYR A 31 23.27 -7.85 -0.65
C TYR A 31 22.08 -8.05 -1.59
N GLN A 32 22.26 -8.78 -2.70
CA GLN A 32 21.15 -9.08 -3.62
C GLN A 32 20.02 -9.86 -2.97
N ALA A 33 20.35 -10.80 -2.08
CA ALA A 33 19.34 -11.56 -1.35
C ALA A 33 18.53 -10.67 -0.41
N MET A 34 19.19 -9.73 0.30
CA MET A 34 18.51 -8.79 1.19
C MET A 34 17.58 -7.83 0.44
N GLU A 35 18.00 -7.34 -0.73
CA GLU A 35 17.17 -6.45 -1.56
C GLU A 35 15.87 -7.13 -2.00
N ARG A 36 15.95 -8.38 -2.49
CA ARG A 36 14.77 -9.17 -2.87
C ARG A 36 13.85 -9.47 -1.70
N LEU A 37 14.42 -9.79 -0.53
CA LEU A 37 13.63 -10.02 0.68
C LEU A 37 12.92 -8.74 1.13
N HIS A 38 13.58 -7.59 1.02
CA HIS A 38 13.00 -6.29 1.35
C HIS A 38 11.81 -5.97 0.42
N GLU A 39 11.97 -6.16 -0.89
CA GLU A 39 10.90 -5.98 -1.88
C GLU A 39 9.70 -6.90 -1.59
N GLN A 40 9.93 -8.19 -1.37
CA GLN A 40 8.87 -9.15 -1.05
C GLN A 40 8.14 -8.81 0.26
N THR A 41 8.89 -8.41 1.30
CA THR A 41 8.31 -8.01 2.58
C THR A 41 7.45 -6.76 2.43
N CYS A 42 7.90 -5.81 1.62
CA CYS A 42 7.17 -4.59 1.33
C CYS A 42 5.86 -4.87 0.58
N ALA A 43 5.94 -5.63 -0.53
CA ALA A 43 4.78 -6.07 -1.31
C ALA A 43 3.72 -6.77 -0.43
N ASN A 44 4.14 -7.68 0.44
CA ASN A 44 3.24 -8.39 1.35
C ASN A 44 2.60 -7.45 2.39
N THR A 45 3.37 -6.49 2.93
CA THR A 45 2.85 -5.50 3.90
C THR A 45 1.82 -4.59 3.24
N ILE A 46 2.09 -4.12 2.02
CA ILE A 46 1.14 -3.31 1.24
C ILE A 46 -0.14 -4.10 0.95
N ASN A 47 0.00 -5.34 0.48
CA ASN A 47 -1.14 -6.19 0.19
C ASN A 47 -2.01 -6.44 1.44
N ALA A 48 -1.39 -6.71 2.59
CA ALA A 48 -2.08 -6.95 3.85
C ALA A 48 -2.80 -5.70 4.41
N THR A 49 -2.16 -4.54 4.33
CA THR A 49 -2.74 -3.26 4.78
C THR A 49 -3.89 -2.81 3.88
N LEU A 50 -3.78 -2.96 2.56
CA LEU A 50 -4.87 -2.72 1.60
C LEU A 50 -6.07 -3.62 1.88
N GLU A 51 -5.81 -4.90 2.16
CA GLU A 51 -6.87 -5.83 2.52
C GLU A 51 -7.53 -5.47 3.86
N GLY A 52 -6.75 -5.05 4.84
CA GLY A 52 -7.27 -4.51 6.10
C GLY A 52 -8.14 -3.27 5.89
N MET A 53 -7.74 -2.38 4.98
CA MET A 53 -8.50 -1.20 4.61
C MET A 53 -9.82 -1.54 3.92
N ALA A 54 -9.79 -2.42 2.91
CA ALA A 54 -10.98 -2.90 2.22
C ALA A 54 -11.99 -3.53 3.18
N ARG A 55 -11.50 -4.41 4.08
CA ARG A 55 -12.34 -5.07 5.10
C ARG A 55 -12.93 -4.07 6.09
N ASN A 56 -12.15 -3.12 6.59
CA ASN A 56 -12.64 -2.10 7.53
C ASN A 56 -13.70 -1.21 6.87
N LEU A 57 -13.49 -0.82 5.62
CA LEU A 57 -14.45 -0.02 4.87
C LEU A 57 -15.75 -0.81 4.65
N GLN A 58 -15.65 -2.08 4.23
CA GLN A 58 -16.80 -2.98 4.10
C GLN A 58 -17.55 -3.13 5.44
N ASN A 59 -16.83 -3.35 6.54
CA ASN A 59 -17.43 -3.50 7.87
C ASN A 59 -18.16 -2.24 8.33
N VAL A 60 -17.62 -1.06 8.01
CA VAL A 60 -18.26 0.22 8.38
C VAL A 60 -19.50 0.47 7.54
N VAL A 61 -19.47 0.14 6.24
CA VAL A 61 -20.65 0.29 5.37
C VAL A 61 -21.75 -0.69 5.74
N THR A 62 -21.41 -1.95 6.01
CA THR A 62 -22.39 -3.03 6.28
C THR A 62 -22.84 -3.09 7.74
N GLY A 63 -21.99 -2.69 8.70
CA GLY A 63 -22.27 -2.72 10.12
C GLY A 63 -22.71 -1.38 10.72
N LYS A 64 -22.98 -1.37 12.03
CA LYS A 64 -23.07 -0.17 12.88
C LYS A 64 -21.75 -0.07 13.65
N GLY A 65 -20.78 0.65 13.12
CA GLY A 65 -19.51 0.83 13.82
C GLY A 65 -18.67 1.93 13.22
N SER A 66 -17.81 2.51 14.05
CA SER A 66 -16.63 3.24 13.59
C SER A 66 -15.44 2.29 13.54
N ALA A 67 -14.58 2.46 12.54
CA ALA A 67 -13.33 1.73 12.45
C ALA A 67 -12.18 2.73 12.36
N GLN A 68 -11.13 2.51 13.14
CA GLN A 68 -9.88 3.27 13.02
C GLN A 68 -8.82 2.36 12.41
N LEU A 69 -8.12 2.87 11.41
CA LEU A 69 -7.03 2.17 10.75
C LEU A 69 -5.85 3.12 10.62
N ARG A 70 -4.70 2.73 11.18
CA ARG A 70 -3.45 3.40 10.84
C ARG A 70 -2.95 2.83 9.51
N PHE A 71 -2.83 3.69 8.53
CA PHE A 71 -2.38 3.36 7.20
C PHE A 71 -1.06 4.05 6.93
N SER A 72 0.05 3.33 7.13
CA SER A 72 1.40 3.86 6.96
C SER A 72 2.29 2.82 6.28
N PHE A 73 3.16 3.30 5.40
CA PHE A 73 4.14 2.48 4.69
C PHE A 73 5.58 2.81 5.09
N ASP A 74 5.81 3.17 6.36
CA ASP A 74 7.12 3.62 6.88
C ASP A 74 8.30 2.68 6.53
N SER A 75 8.04 1.39 6.34
CA SER A 75 9.06 0.38 6.01
C SER A 75 9.33 0.20 4.50
N CYS A 76 8.51 0.80 3.65
CA CYS A 76 8.64 0.77 2.20
C CYS A 76 9.07 2.16 1.74
N SER A 77 10.20 2.28 1.04
CA SER A 77 10.85 3.57 0.70
C SER A 77 10.05 4.54 -0.18
N ALA A 78 8.76 4.31 -0.38
CA ALA A 78 7.93 5.08 -1.27
C ALA A 78 7.02 6.06 -0.53
N LYS A 79 6.93 7.25 -1.10
CA LYS A 79 6.01 8.28 -0.67
C LYS A 79 4.73 8.14 -1.46
N ILE A 80 3.58 8.14 -0.78
CA ILE A 80 2.31 8.37 -1.47
C ILE A 80 2.24 9.85 -1.77
N ASN A 81 2.19 10.20 -3.05
CA ASN A 81 1.98 11.56 -3.51
C ASN A 81 0.63 11.63 -4.23
N ASP A 82 0.17 12.86 -4.49
CA ASP A 82 -1.07 13.08 -5.20
C ASP A 82 -1.01 12.45 -6.60
N CYS A 83 -1.96 11.58 -6.90
CA CYS A 83 -1.98 10.80 -8.13
C CYS A 83 -2.94 11.44 -9.12
N ASP A 84 -2.58 12.66 -9.55
CA ASP A 84 -3.35 13.47 -10.51
C ASP A 84 -3.72 12.68 -11.79
N ASN A 85 -2.97 11.63 -12.14
CA ASN A 85 -3.30 10.70 -13.23
C ASN A 85 -2.90 9.25 -12.92
N PHE A 86 -3.80 8.51 -12.26
CA PHE A 86 -3.63 7.09 -11.92
C PHE A 86 -3.45 6.15 -13.13
N SER A 87 -3.92 6.56 -14.32
CA SER A 87 -3.79 5.78 -15.57
C SER A 87 -2.43 5.96 -16.25
N THR A 88 -1.73 7.08 -16.04
CA THR A 88 -0.45 7.40 -16.69
C THR A 88 0.75 7.29 -15.75
N LEU A 89 0.57 6.71 -14.57
CA LEU A 89 1.67 6.50 -13.63
C LEU A 89 2.68 5.53 -14.25
N SER A 90 3.76 6.10 -14.77
CA SER A 90 4.87 5.35 -15.37
C SER A 90 5.65 4.62 -14.27
N THR A 91 6.01 3.35 -14.54
CA THR A 91 6.80 2.44 -13.69
C THR A 91 8.22 2.95 -13.33
N THR A 92 8.53 4.20 -13.63
CA THR A 92 9.86 4.81 -13.51
C THR A 92 10.06 5.63 -12.23
N THR A 93 9.00 5.98 -11.51
CA THR A 93 9.07 6.83 -10.31
C THR A 93 8.64 6.07 -9.05
N ASP A 94 9.33 6.29 -7.92
CA ASP A 94 9.01 5.70 -6.59
C ASP A 94 7.74 6.30 -5.97
N ILE A 95 6.74 6.60 -6.80
CA ILE A 95 5.44 7.16 -6.41
C ILE A 95 4.47 5.99 -6.28
N MET A 96 3.75 5.95 -5.16
CA MET A 96 2.69 4.99 -4.91
C MET A 96 1.33 5.68 -4.90
N CYS A 97 0.36 5.06 -5.55
CA CYS A 97 -0.99 5.59 -5.71
C CYS A 97 -2.03 4.59 -5.23
N ILE A 98 -3.00 5.08 -4.47
CA ILE A 98 -4.10 4.25 -3.97
C ILE A 98 -5.40 4.98 -4.21
N GLN A 99 -6.33 4.31 -4.91
CA GLN A 99 -7.63 4.87 -5.26
C GLN A 99 -8.71 3.82 -5.14
N LEU A 100 -9.91 4.27 -4.80
CA LEU A 100 -11.13 3.48 -4.92
C LEU A 100 -11.70 3.72 -6.32
N ILE A 101 -11.95 2.64 -7.05
CA ILE A 101 -12.39 2.68 -8.45
C ILE A 101 -13.62 1.79 -8.56
N ASP A 102 -14.69 2.34 -9.14
CA ASP A 102 -15.84 1.54 -9.52
C ASP A 102 -15.63 0.95 -10.92
N SER A 103 -15.69 -0.37 -11.02
CA SER A 103 -15.61 -1.09 -12.29
C SER A 103 -16.99 -1.53 -12.73
N THR A 104 -17.32 -1.28 -14.00
CA THR A 104 -18.56 -1.71 -14.65
C THR A 104 -18.38 -2.97 -15.50
N ASP A 105 -17.16 -3.53 -15.56
CA ASP A 105 -16.89 -4.76 -16.30
C ASP A 105 -17.18 -5.99 -15.40
N PRO A 106 -18.19 -6.81 -15.74
CA PRO A 106 -18.55 -7.98 -14.95
C PRO A 106 -17.42 -9.00 -14.83
N ASN A 107 -16.50 -9.07 -15.81
CA ASN A 107 -15.37 -9.99 -15.77
C ASN A 107 -14.37 -9.56 -14.69
N VAL A 108 -14.06 -8.26 -14.62
CA VAL A 108 -13.19 -7.68 -13.60
C VAL A 108 -13.82 -7.84 -12.22
N CYS A 109 -15.12 -7.60 -12.08
CA CYS A 109 -15.82 -7.84 -10.82
C CYS A 109 -15.79 -9.32 -10.41
N SER A 110 -15.98 -10.25 -11.35
CA SER A 110 -15.94 -11.68 -11.04
C SER A 110 -14.55 -12.17 -10.62
N SER A 111 -13.48 -11.60 -11.17
CA SER A 111 -12.10 -12.02 -10.87
C SER A 111 -11.62 -11.53 -9.50
N TYR A 112 -12.03 -10.32 -9.08
CA TYR A 112 -11.61 -9.74 -7.80
C TYR A 112 -12.62 -9.92 -6.66
N CYS A 113 -13.91 -9.87 -6.95
CA CYS A 113 -14.99 -9.95 -5.96
C CYS A 113 -15.70 -11.32 -5.91
N SER A 114 -15.19 -12.33 -6.65
CA SER A 114 -15.75 -13.69 -6.71
C SER A 114 -17.22 -13.78 -7.11
N SER A 115 -17.81 -12.69 -7.64
CA SER A 115 -19.19 -12.61 -8.07
C SER A 115 -19.31 -11.69 -9.27
N ALA A 116 -20.02 -12.15 -10.31
CA ALA A 116 -20.29 -11.36 -11.50
C ALA A 116 -21.39 -10.34 -11.20
N ARG A 117 -21.00 -9.15 -10.77
CA ARG A 117 -21.88 -8.00 -10.58
C ARG A 117 -21.76 -7.05 -11.76
N SER A 118 -22.82 -6.30 -12.07
CA SER A 118 -22.78 -5.27 -13.11
C SER A 118 -21.89 -4.08 -12.75
N ILE A 119 -21.65 -3.88 -11.46
CA ILE A 119 -20.77 -2.85 -10.94
C ILE A 119 -20.19 -3.30 -9.58
N CYS A 120 -18.92 -3.01 -9.35
CA CYS A 120 -18.23 -3.30 -8.09
C CYS A 120 -17.20 -2.22 -7.76
N SER A 121 -17.00 -1.97 -6.47
CA SER A 121 -15.95 -1.06 -5.99
C SER A 121 -14.67 -1.83 -5.69
N LEU A 122 -13.54 -1.34 -6.19
CA LEU A 122 -12.23 -1.94 -6.07
C LEU A 122 -11.27 -0.91 -5.48
N ILE A 123 -10.49 -1.27 -4.47
CA ILE A 123 -9.35 -0.47 -4.05
C ILE A 123 -8.12 -0.95 -4.80
N GLN A 124 -7.49 -0.05 -5.54
CA GLN A 124 -6.33 -0.36 -6.34
C GLN A 124 -5.13 0.43 -5.86
N TYR A 125 -4.04 -0.29 -5.65
CA TYR A 125 -2.71 0.23 -5.44
C TYR A 125 -1.89 0.06 -6.70
N LYS A 126 -1.18 1.12 -7.08
CA LYS A 126 -0.16 1.11 -8.13
C LYS A 126 1.15 1.65 -7.56
N GLY A 127 2.19 0.83 -7.61
CA GLY A 127 3.56 1.22 -7.32
C GLY A 127 4.47 1.02 -8.54
N LYS A 128 5.78 1.10 -8.29
CA LYS A 128 6.82 0.98 -9.32
C LYS A 128 6.82 -0.36 -10.07
N ASN A 129 6.73 -1.45 -9.32
CA ASN A 129 6.83 -2.81 -9.86
C ASN A 129 5.57 -3.65 -9.60
N ASP A 130 4.75 -3.25 -8.63
CA ASP A 130 3.61 -4.03 -8.16
C ASP A 130 2.31 -3.27 -8.32
N THR A 131 1.26 -4.00 -8.69
CA THR A 131 -0.12 -3.52 -8.68
C THR A 131 -0.96 -4.50 -7.87
N PHE A 132 -1.65 -4.00 -6.85
CA PHE A 132 -2.55 -4.79 -6.03
C PHE A 132 -3.95 -4.25 -6.17
N THR A 133 -4.91 -5.14 -6.42
CA THR A 133 -6.33 -4.77 -6.48
C THR A 133 -7.07 -5.63 -5.47
N LYS A 134 -7.89 -4.99 -4.64
CA LYS A 134 -8.74 -5.67 -3.66
C LYS A 134 -10.19 -5.28 -3.90
N CYS A 135 -11.06 -6.27 -3.82
CA CYS A 135 -12.49 -6.01 -3.82
C CYS A 135 -12.90 -5.30 -2.53
N VAL A 136 -13.73 -4.27 -2.67
CA VAL A 136 -14.41 -3.62 -1.56
C VAL A 136 -15.90 -3.88 -1.78
N ASP A 137 -16.49 -4.78 -0.99
CA ASP A 137 -17.89 -5.15 -1.12
C ASP A 137 -18.81 -4.09 -0.48
N ILE A 138 -18.82 -2.91 -1.11
CA ILE A 138 -19.65 -1.77 -0.76
C ILE A 138 -20.56 -1.43 -1.94
N SER A 139 -21.63 -0.69 -1.67
CA SER A 139 -22.46 -0.17 -2.75
C SER A 139 -21.64 0.85 -3.55
N PRO A 140 -21.63 0.81 -4.89
CA PRO A 140 -20.97 1.84 -5.71
C PRO A 140 -21.67 3.19 -5.58
N SER A 141 -22.87 3.23 -5.02
CA SER A 141 -23.56 4.48 -4.66
C SER A 141 -23.10 5.07 -3.33
N THR A 142 -22.09 4.48 -2.66
CA THR A 142 -21.59 5.00 -1.37
C THR A 142 -21.03 6.41 -1.54
N ILE A 143 -21.45 7.33 -0.68
CA ILE A 143 -21.00 8.73 -0.72
C ILE A 143 -19.97 8.99 0.38
N PHE A 144 -18.86 9.63 0.00
CA PHE A 144 -17.81 10.12 0.89
C PHE A 144 -17.81 11.65 0.89
N PRO A 145 -18.36 12.31 1.92
CA PRO A 145 -18.45 13.77 1.94
C PRO A 145 -17.07 14.42 2.11
N THR A 146 -16.77 15.44 1.30
CA THR A 146 -15.53 16.25 1.35
C THR A 146 -15.56 17.36 2.40
N GLN A 147 -16.76 17.81 2.80
CA GLN A 147 -16.94 18.90 3.76
C GLN A 147 -17.90 18.49 4.87
N GLY A 148 -17.74 19.13 6.02
CA GLY A 148 -18.61 18.96 7.17
C GLY A 148 -20.07 19.07 6.73
N SER A 149 -20.83 18.01 6.96
CA SER A 149 -22.25 17.92 6.59
C SER A 149 -23.06 17.62 7.85
N ALA A 150 -24.39 17.70 7.75
CA ALA A 150 -25.26 17.32 8.86
C ALA A 150 -25.02 15.87 9.33
N GLN A 151 -24.51 15.00 8.44
CA GLN A 151 -24.22 13.60 8.75
C GLN A 151 -22.76 13.35 9.15
N CYS A 152 -21.82 14.14 8.62
CA CYS A 152 -20.39 14.05 8.96
C CYS A 152 -19.95 15.30 9.73
N PRO A 153 -19.92 15.26 11.08
CA PRO A 153 -19.53 16.43 11.87
C PRO A 153 -18.11 16.87 11.55
N ASP A 154 -17.87 18.18 11.53
CA ASP A 154 -16.52 18.69 11.36
C ASP A 154 -15.67 18.35 12.60
N ARG A 155 -14.48 17.80 12.34
CA ARG A 155 -13.49 17.42 13.35
C ARG A 155 -12.13 18.07 13.08
N SER A 156 -12.13 19.15 12.30
CA SER A 156 -10.95 19.96 11.99
C SER A 156 -10.22 20.44 13.26
N SER A 157 -10.95 20.80 14.32
CA SER A 157 -10.41 21.22 15.62
C SER A 157 -9.61 20.13 16.35
N GLU A 158 -9.87 18.86 16.04
CA GLU A 158 -9.16 17.69 16.56
C GLU A 158 -8.00 17.25 15.63
N GLY A 159 -7.77 17.97 14.53
CA GLY A 159 -6.76 17.64 13.51
C GLY A 159 -7.19 16.57 12.52
N TRP A 160 -8.50 16.34 12.36
CA TRP A 160 -9.03 15.42 11.35
C TRP A 160 -9.58 16.18 10.14
N THR A 161 -9.27 15.71 8.94
CA THR A 161 -9.82 16.22 7.69
C THR A 161 -10.73 15.16 7.06
N LEU A 162 -11.87 15.57 6.51
CA LEU A 162 -12.67 14.65 5.70
C LEU A 162 -11.96 14.41 4.36
N GLN A 163 -11.96 13.17 3.91
CA GLN A 163 -11.36 12.77 2.65
C GLN A 163 -12.38 12.06 1.77
N ASP A 164 -12.41 12.42 0.49
CA ASP A 164 -13.28 11.77 -0.49
C ASP A 164 -12.56 10.65 -1.21
N PHE A 165 -12.92 9.42 -0.87
CA PHE A 165 -12.28 8.24 -1.43
C PHE A 165 -12.73 7.95 -2.87
N SER A 166 -13.83 8.54 -3.34
CA SER A 166 -14.36 8.31 -4.68
C SER A 166 -13.65 9.12 -5.75
N SER A 167 -13.07 10.27 -5.39
CA SER A 167 -12.43 11.19 -6.33
C SER A 167 -10.97 11.49 -6.02
N GLU A 168 -10.54 11.31 -4.75
CA GLU A 168 -9.18 11.65 -4.32
C GLU A 168 -8.31 10.42 -4.12
N THR A 169 -6.99 10.64 -4.20
CA THR A 169 -6.00 9.63 -3.86
C THR A 169 -5.99 9.43 -2.34
N ILE A 170 -6.05 8.17 -1.91
CA ILE A 170 -5.93 7.79 -0.49
C ILE A 170 -4.49 8.05 -0.05
N GLN A 171 -4.32 8.91 0.95
CA GLN A 171 -3.03 9.34 1.48
C GLN A 171 -2.56 8.42 2.62
N GLN A 172 -1.31 8.58 3.06
CA GLN A 172 -0.85 7.93 4.29
C GLN A 172 -1.32 8.71 5.52
N GLY A 173 -1.70 8.00 6.56
CA GLY A 173 -2.08 8.58 7.84
C GLY A 173 -2.96 7.66 8.67
N THR A 174 -3.56 8.24 9.69
CA THR A 174 -4.56 7.52 10.49
C THR A 174 -5.94 7.84 9.93
N TYR A 175 -6.68 6.81 9.58
CA TYR A 175 -8.05 6.89 9.11
C TYR A 175 -9.03 6.55 10.23
N SER A 176 -10.12 7.30 10.31
CA SER A 176 -11.29 6.99 11.12
C SER A 176 -12.52 7.00 10.22
N PHE A 177 -13.10 5.83 10.02
CA PHE A 177 -14.32 5.63 9.26
C PHE A 177 -15.52 5.68 10.20
N LEU A 178 -16.53 6.46 9.87
CA LEU A 178 -17.79 6.52 10.59
C LEU A 178 -18.95 6.39 9.60
N LYS A 179 -19.83 5.42 9.84
CA LYS A 179 -21.08 5.34 9.10
C LYS A 179 -22.01 6.46 9.55
N ALA A 180 -22.44 7.28 8.59
CA ALA A 180 -23.29 8.44 8.82
C ALA A 180 -24.77 8.15 8.49
N SER A 181 -25.01 7.20 7.58
CA SER A 181 -26.35 6.80 7.15
C SER A 181 -26.96 5.69 8.02
N ASP A 182 -28.28 5.61 8.05
CA ASP A 182 -28.98 4.49 8.68
C ASP A 182 -28.66 3.14 8.02
N LEU A 183 -28.90 2.04 8.75
CA LEU A 183 -28.70 0.68 8.24
C LEU A 183 -29.56 0.35 7.02
N THR A 184 -30.69 1.04 6.87
CA THR A 184 -31.68 0.81 5.80
C THR A 184 -31.58 1.86 4.70
N ALA A 185 -30.60 2.77 4.75
CA ALA A 185 -30.44 3.80 3.75
C ALA A 185 -30.08 3.16 2.39
N THR A 186 -30.78 3.56 1.33
CA THR A 186 -30.53 3.10 -0.04
C THR A 186 -29.16 3.54 -0.54
N VAL A 187 -28.67 4.68 -0.04
CA VAL A 187 -27.36 5.25 -0.34
C VAL A 187 -26.59 5.36 0.97
N PRO A 188 -25.59 4.50 1.21
CA PRO A 188 -24.79 4.58 2.41
C PRO A 188 -23.86 5.80 2.36
N ILE A 189 -23.74 6.50 3.50
CA ILE A 189 -22.85 7.65 3.66
C ILE A 189 -21.78 7.26 4.67
N VAL A 190 -20.51 7.40 4.29
CA VAL A 190 -19.36 7.12 5.14
C VAL A 190 -18.50 8.36 5.27
N CYS A 191 -18.30 8.81 6.50
CA CYS A 191 -17.33 9.85 6.81
C CYS A 191 -15.96 9.19 6.96
N ALA A 192 -15.06 9.42 6.00
CA ALA A 192 -13.67 9.02 6.09
C ALA A 192 -12.84 10.20 6.59
N TYR A 193 -12.41 10.15 7.85
CA TYR A 193 -11.54 11.17 8.44
C TYR A 193 -10.08 10.73 8.33
N LEU A 194 -9.22 11.60 7.84
CA LEU A 194 -7.77 11.46 7.80
C LEU A 194 -7.13 12.34 8.88
N ARG A 195 -6.11 11.80 9.55
CA ARG A 195 -5.17 12.55 10.36
C ARG A 195 -3.75 12.23 9.91
N THR A 196 -3.08 13.22 9.34
CA THR A 196 -1.65 13.16 9.02
C THR A 196 -0.87 13.29 10.33
N GLY A 197 -0.05 12.28 10.63
CA GLY A 197 0.81 12.25 11.82
C GLY A 197 2.13 12.99 11.60
#